data_AF-A0A1A2N6C0-F1
#
_entry.id   AF-A0A1A2N6C0-F1
#
_cell.length_a   1.000
_cell.length_b   1.000
_cell.length_c   1.000
_cell.angle_alpha   90.00
_cell.angle_beta   90.00
_cell.angle_gamma   90.00
#
_symmetry.space_group_name_H-M   'P 1'
#
loop_
_entity.id
_entity.type
_entity.pdbx_description
1 polymer ?
#
loop_
_entity_poly.entity_id
_entity_poly.type
_entity_poly.pdbx_seq_one_letter_code
_entity_poly.pdbx_strand_id
1 'polypeptide(L)'
;MTDDTWTNRDLPVLKAVVELFEETGRGPRVKAVAERVGFDEDTVQRAVRALYREPFFEKGMDTWGGGLLAVGAPTSAALRVAGQWPSPEVQLERLVAALEAVAADDSRPEEERSRAKQAGLWLTGALQQIAIGALGGAGGNLLSG
;
A
#
# COMPACT_ATOMS: atom_id res chain seq x y z
N MET A 1 5.71 25.38 -14.12
CA MET A 1 5.12 24.06 -13.82
C MET A 1 6.09 23.38 -12.88
N THR A 2 5.69 23.08 -11.66
CA THR A 2 6.51 22.28 -10.74
C THR A 2 6.70 20.91 -11.37
N ASP A 3 7.96 20.45 -11.49
CA ASP A 3 8.26 19.08 -11.93
C ASP A 3 7.46 18.06 -11.10
N ASP A 4 7.11 16.93 -11.72
CA ASP A 4 6.39 15.83 -11.06
C ASP A 4 7.27 15.23 -9.95
N THR A 5 7.23 15.87 -8.79
CA THR A 5 8.06 15.58 -7.63
C THR A 5 7.74 14.20 -7.06
N TRP A 6 6.49 13.77 -7.20
CA TRP A 6 6.08 12.44 -6.79
C TRP A 6 6.78 11.37 -7.62
N THR A 7 6.57 11.39 -8.93
CA THR A 7 7.12 10.36 -9.82
C THR A 7 8.64 10.39 -9.87
N ASN A 8 9.24 11.59 -9.85
CA ASN A 8 10.68 11.74 -10.07
C ASN A 8 11.51 11.70 -8.77
N ARG A 9 10.91 11.79 -7.58
CA ARG A 9 11.66 11.82 -6.31
C ARG A 9 11.03 10.96 -5.22
N ASP A 10 9.78 11.22 -4.87
CA ASP A 10 9.20 10.63 -3.66
C ASP A 10 8.85 9.15 -3.83
N LEU A 11 8.28 8.76 -4.99
CA LEU A 11 7.92 7.37 -5.28
C LEU A 11 9.16 6.45 -5.41
N PRO A 12 10.25 6.83 -6.11
CA PRO A 12 11.49 6.04 -6.11
C PRO A 12 12.05 5.82 -4.69
N VAL A 13 12.02 6.85 -3.84
CA VAL A 13 12.47 6.75 -2.44
C VAL A 13 11.58 5.81 -1.63
N LEU A 14 10.24 5.91 -1.77
CA LEU A 14 9.29 5.01 -1.12
C LEU A 14 9.59 3.54 -1.47
N LYS A 15 9.74 3.24 -2.77
CA LYS A 15 10.03 1.89 -3.26
C LYS A 15 11.35 1.36 -2.72
N ALA A 16 12.40 2.16 -2.75
CA ALA A 16 13.70 1.78 -2.22
C ALA A 16 13.65 1.48 -0.71
N VAL A 17 12.91 2.26 0.09
CA VAL A 17 12.73 1.97 1.52
C VAL A 17 12.01 0.63 1.73
N VAL A 18 10.95 0.38 0.97
CA VAL A 18 10.19 -0.87 1.02
C VAL A 18 11.06 -2.07 0.66
N GLU A 19 11.79 -2.00 -0.45
CA GLU A 19 12.71 -3.06 -0.90
C GLU A 19 13.82 -3.34 0.12
N LEU A 20 14.48 -2.29 0.62
CA LEU A 20 15.55 -2.44 1.62
C LEU A 20 15.03 -3.03 2.94
N PHE A 21 13.80 -2.69 3.33
CA PHE A 21 13.18 -3.27 4.51
C PHE A 21 12.88 -4.75 4.30
N GLU A 22 12.35 -5.15 3.14
CA GLU A 22 12.13 -6.56 2.78
C GLU A 22 13.43 -7.37 2.82
N GLU A 23 14.52 -6.82 2.29
CA GLU A 23 15.83 -7.46 2.25
C GLU A 23 16.45 -7.68 3.64
N THR A 24 16.18 -6.78 4.60
CA THR A 24 16.94 -6.72 5.87
C THR A 24 16.09 -6.94 7.13
N GLY A 25 14.77 -6.86 7.01
CA GLY A 25 13.82 -6.84 8.13
C GLY A 25 13.98 -5.63 9.06
N ARG A 26 14.68 -4.58 8.64
CA ARG A 26 15.00 -3.40 9.47
C ARG A 26 14.83 -2.10 8.69
N GLY A 27 14.47 -1.04 9.41
CA GLY A 27 14.39 0.31 8.86
C GLY A 27 15.70 0.76 8.21
N PRO A 28 15.72 1.10 6.90
CA PRO A 28 16.96 1.41 6.20
C PRO A 28 17.51 2.78 6.62
N ARG A 29 18.85 2.89 6.63
CA ARG A 29 19.52 4.18 6.81
C ARG A 29 19.29 5.06 5.59
N VAL A 30 19.15 6.37 5.81
CA VAL A 30 18.96 7.35 4.72
C VAL A 30 20.06 7.25 3.66
N LYS A 31 21.31 7.06 4.09
CA LYS A 31 22.44 6.82 3.19
C LYS A 31 22.26 5.60 2.27
N ALA A 32 21.77 4.49 2.80
CA ALA A 32 21.53 3.28 2.00
C ALA A 32 20.40 3.49 0.99
N VAL A 33 19.38 4.26 1.36
CA VAL A 33 18.29 4.65 0.44
C VAL A 33 18.84 5.53 -0.68
N ALA A 34 19.68 6.52 -0.35
CA ALA A 34 20.33 7.42 -1.32
C ALA A 34 21.19 6.64 -2.33
N GLU A 35 22.01 5.70 -1.85
CA GLU A 35 22.80 4.79 -2.69
C GLU A 35 21.91 3.95 -3.62
N ARG A 36 20.77 3.46 -3.13
CA ARG A 36 19.82 2.63 -3.93
C ARG A 36 19.17 3.41 -5.06
N VAL A 37 18.75 4.66 -4.82
CA VAL A 37 18.03 5.47 -5.81
C VAL A 37 18.94 6.38 -6.65
N GLY A 38 20.22 6.50 -6.29
CA GLY A 38 21.17 7.38 -6.98
C GLY A 38 20.95 8.88 -6.70
N PHE A 39 20.37 9.23 -5.55
CA PHE A 39 20.19 10.61 -5.12
C PHE A 39 21.23 11.01 -4.08
N ASP A 40 21.43 12.32 -3.90
CA ASP A 40 22.13 12.83 -2.73
C ASP A 40 21.29 12.66 -1.45
N GLU A 41 21.95 12.60 -0.29
CA GLU A 41 21.28 12.37 0.99
C GLU A 41 20.26 13.49 1.31
N ASP A 42 20.52 14.76 0.94
CA ASP A 42 19.59 15.86 1.21
C ASP A 42 18.29 15.72 0.41
N THR A 43 18.38 15.24 -0.83
CA THR A 43 17.23 14.93 -1.68
C THR A 43 16.39 13.81 -1.08
N VAL A 44 17.02 12.76 -0.57
CA VAL A 44 16.31 11.69 0.16
C VAL A 44 15.70 12.20 1.46
N GLN A 45 16.43 13.02 2.24
CA GLN A 45 15.91 13.64 3.46
C GLN A 45 14.65 14.47 3.19
N ARG A 46 14.60 15.23 2.09
CA ARG A 46 13.39 15.98 1.68
C ARG A 46 12.25 15.05 1.29
N ALA A 47 12.56 14.01 0.52
CA ALA A 47 11.57 13.02 0.08
C ALA A 47 10.95 12.27 1.27
N VAL A 48 11.78 11.73 2.16
CA VAL A 48 11.32 10.98 3.34
C VAL A 48 10.49 11.88 4.26
N ARG A 49 10.87 13.15 4.47
CA ARG A 49 10.04 14.10 5.23
C ARG A 49 8.68 14.38 4.57
N ALA A 50 8.62 14.41 3.24
CA ALA A 50 7.36 14.53 2.52
C ALA A 50 6.52 13.26 2.71
N LEU A 51 7.12 12.08 2.60
CA LEU A 51 6.45 10.79 2.79
C LEU A 51 5.94 10.60 4.22
N TYR A 52 6.62 11.12 5.24
CA TYR A 52 6.15 11.11 6.64
C TYR A 52 4.92 11.99 6.92
N ARG A 53 4.50 12.84 5.96
CA ARG A 53 3.21 13.56 6.09
C ARG A 53 2.02 12.63 5.93
N GLU A 54 2.23 11.51 5.25
CA GLU A 54 1.29 10.40 5.15
C GLU A 54 1.77 9.24 6.03
N PRO A 55 0.88 8.33 6.45
CA PRO A 55 1.25 7.20 7.29
C PRO A 55 1.93 6.08 6.49
N PHE A 56 2.93 6.40 5.66
CA PHE A 56 3.69 5.41 4.89
C PHE A 56 4.72 4.66 5.73
N PHE A 57 5.25 5.29 6.78
CA PHE A 57 6.28 4.69 7.62
C PHE A 57 5.94 4.88 9.10
N GLU A 58 6.30 3.89 9.91
CA GLU A 58 6.43 4.09 11.35
C GLU A 58 7.53 5.12 11.67
N LYS A 59 7.56 5.62 12.90
CA LYS A 59 8.56 6.61 13.30
C LYS A 59 9.98 6.06 13.13
N GLY A 60 10.78 6.76 12.32
CA GLY A 60 12.20 6.48 12.14
C GLY A 60 13.08 6.96 13.29
N MET A 61 14.40 6.94 13.05
CA MET A 61 15.40 7.46 13.97
C MET A 61 15.92 8.80 13.46
N ASP A 62 15.93 9.80 14.33
CA ASP A 62 16.48 11.13 14.06
C ASP A 62 17.97 11.22 14.49
N THR A 63 18.70 12.15 13.89
CA THR A 63 20.02 12.58 14.34
C THR A 63 19.90 13.77 15.27
N TRP A 64 20.91 13.99 16.12
CA TRP A 64 20.99 15.17 17.01
C TRP A 64 20.95 16.52 16.25
N GLY A 65 21.25 16.53 14.94
CA GLY A 65 21.20 17.70 14.07
C GLY A 65 19.88 17.92 13.33
N GLY A 66 18.82 17.16 13.64
CA GLY A 66 17.50 17.30 13.00
C GLY A 66 17.38 16.63 11.61
N GLY A 67 18.36 15.81 11.23
CA GLY A 67 18.28 14.92 10.07
C GLY A 67 17.66 13.57 10.45
N LEU A 68 17.21 12.81 9.47
CA LEU A 68 16.81 11.41 9.65
C LEU A 68 18.04 10.50 9.53
N LEU A 69 18.27 9.64 10.52
CA LEU A 69 19.30 8.60 10.45
C LEU A 69 18.77 7.37 9.70
N ALA A 70 17.55 6.95 10.02
CA ALA A 70 16.90 5.77 9.45
C ALA A 70 15.40 5.97 9.33
N VAL A 71 14.81 5.34 8.31
CA VAL A 71 13.35 5.34 8.08
C VAL A 71 12.73 4.20 8.88
N GLY A 72 11.54 4.42 9.45
CA GLY A 72 10.81 3.35 10.17
C GLY A 72 10.24 2.30 9.22
N ALA A 73 9.57 1.30 9.79
CA ALA A 73 9.00 0.20 9.01
C ALA A 73 7.92 0.70 8.03
N PRO A 74 7.88 0.17 6.79
CA PRO A 74 6.79 0.46 5.85
C PRO A 74 5.45 -0.03 6.38
N THR A 75 4.42 0.80 6.26
CA THR A 75 3.04 0.41 6.54
C THR A 75 2.42 -0.29 5.33
N SER A 76 1.24 -0.87 5.52
CA SER A 76 0.47 -1.46 4.41
C SER A 76 0.16 -0.45 3.29
N ALA A 77 0.01 0.84 3.61
CA ALA A 77 -0.15 1.89 2.60
C ALA A 77 1.11 2.04 1.74
N ALA A 78 2.30 2.02 2.34
CA ALA A 78 3.56 2.08 1.59
C ALA A 78 3.75 0.85 0.70
N LEU A 79 3.44 -0.35 1.22
CA LEU A 79 3.55 -1.60 0.44
C LEU A 79 2.64 -1.60 -0.79
N ARG A 80 1.41 -1.06 -0.66
CA ARG A 80 0.48 -0.91 -1.79
C ARG A 80 0.98 0.10 -2.82
N VAL A 81 1.39 1.28 -2.38
CA VAL A 81 1.86 2.34 -3.29
C VAL A 81 3.17 1.98 -3.97
N ALA A 82 4.06 1.25 -3.28
CA ALA A 82 5.27 0.68 -3.87
C ALA A 82 4.98 -0.44 -4.89
N GLY A 83 3.76 -1.00 -4.90
CA GLY A 83 3.34 -2.07 -5.78
C GLY A 83 3.69 -3.48 -5.29
N GLN A 84 4.18 -3.62 -4.05
CA GLN A 84 4.48 -4.93 -3.46
C GLN A 84 3.20 -5.66 -3.01
N TRP A 85 2.20 -4.91 -2.53
CA TRP A 85 0.88 -5.45 -2.17
C TRP A 85 -0.17 -5.03 -3.20
N PRO A 86 -1.16 -5.90 -3.51
CA PRO A 86 -2.25 -5.52 -4.39
C PRO A 86 -3.07 -4.37 -3.80
N SER A 87 -3.57 -3.50 -4.68
CA SER A 87 -4.51 -2.45 -4.25
C SER A 87 -5.84 -3.06 -3.80
N PRO A 88 -6.62 -2.35 -2.98
CA PRO A 88 -7.95 -2.79 -2.56
C PRO A 88 -8.86 -3.14 -3.75
N GLU A 89 -8.78 -2.37 -4.84
CA GLU A 89 -9.54 -2.57 -6.07
C GLU A 89 -9.16 -3.90 -6.72
N VAL A 90 -7.86 -4.16 -6.88
CA VAL A 90 -7.36 -5.43 -7.44
C VAL A 90 -7.76 -6.61 -6.56
N GLN A 91 -7.79 -6.43 -5.23
CA GLN A 91 -8.25 -7.49 -4.33
C GLN A 91 -9.76 -7.74 -4.46
N LEU A 92 -10.56 -6.68 -4.60
CA LEU A 92 -12.00 -6.80 -4.82
C LEU A 92 -12.31 -7.46 -6.17
N GLU A 93 -11.61 -7.09 -7.22
CA GLU A 93 -11.73 -7.72 -8.55
C GLU A 93 -11.41 -9.22 -8.48
N ARG A 94 -10.34 -9.60 -7.77
CA ARG A 94 -10.00 -11.03 -7.55
C ARG A 94 -11.08 -11.77 -6.76
N LEU A 95 -11.69 -11.13 -5.76
CA LEU A 95 -12.79 -11.72 -4.99
C LEU A 95 -14.03 -11.93 -5.87
N VAL A 96 -14.41 -10.93 -6.66
CA VAL A 96 -15.53 -11.04 -7.61
C VAL A 96 -15.27 -12.16 -8.61
N ALA A 97 -14.08 -12.21 -9.20
CA ALA A 97 -13.71 -13.27 -10.13
C ALA A 97 -13.78 -14.68 -9.51
N ALA A 98 -13.40 -14.82 -8.23
CA ALA A 98 -13.53 -16.10 -7.52
C ALA A 98 -15.01 -16.50 -7.32
N LEU A 99 -15.90 -15.55 -7.04
CA LEU A 99 -17.34 -15.81 -6.92
C LEU A 99 -17.96 -16.18 -8.27
N GLU A 100 -17.55 -15.52 -9.35
CA GLU A 100 -17.99 -15.86 -10.71
C GLU A 100 -17.53 -17.27 -11.11
N ALA A 101 -16.30 -17.65 -10.75
CA ALA A 101 -15.81 -19.00 -10.99
C ALA A 101 -16.65 -20.07 -10.26
N VAL A 102 -17.04 -19.81 -9.01
CA VAL A 102 -17.95 -20.72 -8.26
C VAL A 102 -19.33 -20.78 -8.92
N ALA A 103 -19.87 -19.65 -9.38
CA ALA A 103 -21.16 -19.61 -10.06
C ALA A 103 -21.17 -20.40 -11.39
N ALA A 104 -20.04 -20.38 -12.11
CA ALA A 104 -19.87 -21.08 -13.38
C ALA A 104 -19.56 -22.58 -13.25
N ASP A 105 -19.24 -23.07 -12.06
CA ASP A 105 -18.85 -24.47 -11.83
C ASP A 105 -20.06 -25.40 -11.74
N ASP A 106 -20.39 -26.06 -12.86
CA ASP A 106 -21.51 -27.01 -12.97
C ASP A 106 -21.36 -28.27 -12.09
N SER A 107 -20.17 -28.52 -11.51
CA SER A 107 -19.97 -29.63 -10.58
C SER A 107 -20.48 -29.34 -9.16
N ARG A 108 -20.83 -28.09 -8.88
CA ARG A 108 -21.30 -27.63 -7.57
C ARG A 108 -22.83 -27.63 -7.45
N PRO A 109 -23.36 -27.69 -6.22
CA PRO A 109 -24.80 -27.53 -5.97
C PRO A 109 -25.33 -26.19 -6.52
N GLU A 110 -26.51 -26.22 -7.13
CA GLU A 110 -27.16 -25.04 -7.72
C GLU A 110 -27.36 -23.89 -6.71
N GLU A 111 -27.65 -24.24 -5.44
CA GLU A 111 -27.79 -23.27 -4.36
C GLU A 111 -26.48 -22.50 -4.11
N GLU A 112 -25.33 -23.18 -4.12
CA GLU A 112 -24.02 -22.54 -3.94
C GLU A 112 -23.69 -21.62 -5.10
N ARG A 113 -23.94 -22.08 -6.33
CA ARG A 113 -23.72 -21.29 -7.55
C ARG A 113 -24.57 -20.02 -7.57
N SER A 114 -25.86 -20.16 -7.21
CA SER A 114 -26.81 -19.04 -7.13
C SER A 114 -26.39 -18.01 -6.08
N ARG A 115 -25.97 -18.46 -4.89
CA ARG A 115 -25.43 -17.58 -3.84
C ARG A 115 -24.18 -16.85 -4.28
N ALA A 116 -23.23 -17.54 -4.93
CA ALA A 116 -22.00 -16.93 -5.41
C ALA A 116 -22.29 -15.84 -6.46
N LYS A 117 -23.23 -16.10 -7.38
CA LYS A 117 -23.69 -15.11 -8.37
C LYS A 117 -24.30 -13.86 -7.72
N GLN A 118 -25.16 -14.04 -6.72
CA GLN A 118 -25.78 -12.94 -5.99
C GLN A 118 -24.74 -12.10 -5.23
N ALA A 119 -23.78 -12.76 -4.57
CA ALA A 119 -22.70 -12.09 -3.86
C ALA A 119 -21.78 -11.29 -4.80
N GLY A 120 -21.44 -11.85 -5.97
CA GLY A 120 -20.66 -11.15 -7.00
C GLY A 120 -21.37 -9.88 -7.48
N LEU A 121 -22.65 -9.99 -7.87
CA LEU A 121 -23.46 -8.84 -8.30
C LEU A 121 -23.55 -7.75 -7.23
N TRP A 122 -23.72 -8.15 -5.96
CA TRP A 122 -23.78 -7.22 -4.83
C TRP A 122 -22.45 -6.46 -4.62
N LEU A 123 -21.31 -7.15 -4.72
CA LEU A 123 -19.98 -6.54 -4.59
C LEU A 123 -19.64 -5.60 -5.76
N THR A 124 -20.01 -5.97 -6.99
CA THR A 124 -19.84 -5.12 -8.18
C THR A 124 -20.82 -3.95 -8.23
N GLY A 125 -21.89 -4.00 -7.43
CA GLY A 125 -22.93 -2.98 -7.37
C GLY A 125 -22.63 -1.87 -6.37
N ALA A 126 -23.69 -1.39 -5.71
CA ALA A 126 -23.70 -0.16 -4.90
C ALA A 126 -22.71 -0.11 -3.70
N LEU A 127 -22.04 -1.21 -3.36
CA LEU A 127 -21.22 -1.32 -2.14
C LEU A 127 -19.72 -1.43 -2.39
N GLN A 128 -19.29 -1.32 -3.66
CA GLN A 128 -17.88 -1.34 -4.06
C GLN A 128 -17.01 -0.37 -3.22
N GLN A 129 -17.50 0.83 -2.93
CA GLN A 129 -16.74 1.85 -2.18
C GLN A 129 -16.52 1.47 -0.71
N ILE A 130 -17.50 0.85 -0.06
CA ILE A 130 -17.38 0.37 1.33
C ILE A 130 -16.41 -0.80 1.40
N ALA A 131 -16.47 -1.72 0.42
CA ALA A 131 -15.57 -2.85 0.33
C ALA A 131 -14.11 -2.41 0.09
N ILE A 132 -13.87 -1.47 -0.82
CA ILE A 132 -12.54 -0.87 -1.08
C ILE A 132 -12.00 -0.23 0.22
N GLY A 133 -12.82 0.53 0.94
CA GLY A 133 -12.42 1.13 2.23
C GLY A 133 -11.99 0.10 3.27
N ALA A 134 -12.73 -1.01 3.40
CA ALA A 134 -12.39 -2.11 4.32
C ALA A 134 -11.10 -2.85 3.90
N LEU A 135 -10.86 -3.01 2.60
CA LEU A 135 -9.65 -3.66 2.06
C LEU A 135 -8.41 -2.74 2.12
N GLY A 136 -8.60 -1.42 2.14
CA GLY A 136 -7.55 -0.40 2.16
C GLY A 136 -6.99 -0.06 3.55
N GLY A 137 -7.80 -0.20 4.61
CA GLY A 137 -7.44 0.26 5.96
C GLY A 137 -7.03 -0.85 6.92
N ALA A 138 -5.79 -0.79 7.41
CA ALA A 138 -5.43 -1.40 8.70
C ALA A 138 -5.77 -0.39 9.80
N GLY A 139 -6.85 -0.65 10.55
CA GLY A 139 -7.30 0.18 11.67
C GLY A 139 -8.79 0.43 11.64
N GLY A 140 -9.56 -0.55 12.12
CA GLY A 140 -10.96 -0.34 12.43
C GLY A 140 -11.12 0.81 13.41
N ASN A 141 -11.69 1.92 12.93
CA ASN A 141 -12.50 2.81 13.74
C ASN A 141 -13.77 3.08 12.95
N LEU A 142 -14.62 2.05 12.88
CA LEU A 142 -16.06 2.27 12.95
C LEU A 142 -16.30 2.86 14.34
N LEU A 143 -17.05 3.97 14.43
CA LEU A 143 -17.46 4.71 15.63
C LEU A 143 -16.59 5.93 16.01
N SER A 144 -16.92 7.08 15.42
CA SER A 144 -17.35 8.23 16.23
C SER A 144 -18.58 8.83 15.56
N GLY A 145 -19.73 8.60 16.18
CA GLY A 145 -20.77 9.62 16.20
C GLY A 145 -20.39 10.74 17.15
#